data_AF-A0A6L8LS52-F1
#
_entry.id   AF-A0A6L8LS52-F1
#
_cell.length_a   1.000
_cell.length_b   1.000
_cell.length_c   1.000
_cell.angle_alpha   90.00
_cell.angle_beta   90.00
_cell.angle_gamma   90.00
#
_symmetry.space_group_name_H-M   'P 1'
#
loop_
_entity.id
_entity.type
_entity.pdbx_description
1 polymer ?
#
loop_
_entity_poly.entity_id
_entity_poly.type
_entity_poly.pdbx_seq_one_letter_code
_entity_poly.pdbx_strand_id
1 'polypeptide(L)'
;MEHDYTLLYLENTSSDELEELSLRMIHRLIDEQSMTELFTFDSEETDSEDKFQQAQFDALLRMSAIALSQLPALFSESEHSAQNIRRMQRLLLWHFYAVSFKLEQAIALETHCAHVETLLDEAPNNTLEWVASLTDLLRQYATIASK
;
A
#
# COMPACT_ATOMS: atom_id res chain seq x y z
N MET A 1 -17.85 9.02 11.90
CA MET A 1 -17.54 8.73 10.49
C MET A 1 -16.05 8.40 10.42
N GLU A 2 -15.56 7.20 10.79
CA GLU A 2 -16.05 5.80 10.68
C GLU A 2 -15.90 5.15 9.29
N HIS A 3 -14.97 5.61 8.46
CA HIS A 3 -14.68 4.95 7.18
C HIS A 3 -13.78 3.73 7.41
N ASP A 4 -14.35 2.53 7.56
CA ASP A 4 -13.58 1.31 7.91
C ASP A 4 -12.76 0.71 6.74
N TYR A 5 -12.87 1.32 5.55
CA TYR A 5 -12.24 0.90 4.28
C TYR A 5 -12.38 -0.60 3.98
N THR A 6 -13.51 -1.18 4.38
CA THR A 6 -13.91 -2.52 4.00
C THR A 6 -14.37 -2.52 2.54
N LEU A 7 -14.50 -3.71 1.94
CA LEU A 7 -14.95 -3.89 0.56
C LEU A 7 -16.17 -3.01 0.21
N LEU A 8 -17.23 -3.08 1.03
CA LEU A 8 -18.44 -2.32 0.81
C LEU A 8 -18.18 -0.81 0.77
N TYR A 9 -17.28 -0.30 1.61
CA TYR A 9 -16.94 1.12 1.59
C TYR A 9 -16.17 1.49 0.32
N LEU A 10 -15.15 0.68 -0.02
CA LEU A 10 -14.28 0.91 -1.18
C LEU A 10 -15.07 0.85 -2.50
N GLU A 11 -16.04 -0.07 -2.64
CA GLU A 11 -16.90 -0.17 -3.82
C GLU A 11 -17.86 1.01 -4.00
N ASN A 12 -18.23 1.68 -2.90
CA ASN A 12 -19.20 2.78 -2.90
C ASN A 12 -18.56 4.16 -2.80
N THR A 13 -17.23 4.24 -2.85
CA THR A 13 -16.46 5.49 -2.82
C THR A 13 -15.69 5.64 -4.12
N SER A 14 -15.56 6.86 -4.65
CA SER A 14 -14.81 7.07 -5.90
C SER A 14 -13.32 6.85 -5.69
N SER A 15 -12.63 6.36 -6.74
CA SER A 15 -11.18 6.18 -6.71
C SER A 15 -10.44 7.49 -6.43
N ASP A 16 -10.88 8.61 -7.01
CA ASP A 16 -10.29 9.94 -6.78
C ASP A 16 -10.32 10.34 -5.29
N GLU A 17 -11.44 10.06 -4.60
CA GLU A 17 -11.58 10.36 -3.17
C GLU A 17 -10.67 9.46 -2.32
N LEU A 18 -10.65 8.16 -2.63
CA LEU A 18 -9.79 7.20 -1.94
C LEU A 18 -8.30 7.50 -2.17
N GLU A 19 -7.92 7.94 -3.38
CA GLU A 19 -6.56 8.36 -3.71
C GLU A 19 -6.17 9.60 -2.90
N GLU A 20 -7.02 10.62 -2.83
CA GLU A 20 -6.77 11.81 -2.03
C GLU A 20 -6.57 11.47 -0.55
N LEU A 21 -7.45 10.62 0.01
CA LEU A 21 -7.36 10.15 1.39
C LEU A 21 -6.06 9.37 1.65
N SER A 22 -5.68 8.52 0.70
CA SER A 22 -4.46 7.70 0.79
C SER A 22 -3.20 8.55 0.72
N LEU A 23 -3.11 9.47 -0.24
CA LEU A 23 -1.97 10.39 -0.37
C LEU A 23 -1.83 11.26 0.88
N ARG A 24 -2.95 11.77 1.42
CA ARG A 24 -2.93 12.53 2.68
C ARG A 24 -2.39 11.71 3.84
N MET A 25 -2.70 10.41 3.91
CA MET A 25 -2.15 9.51 4.91
C MET A 25 -0.66 9.24 4.70
N ILE A 26 -0.24 9.00 3.46
CA ILE A 26 1.18 8.77 3.11
C ILE A 26 2.03 9.99 3.49
N HIS A 27 1.63 11.20 3.12
CA HIS A 27 2.34 12.43 3.46
C HIS A 27 2.40 12.72 4.97
N ARG A 28 1.50 12.12 5.76
CA ARG A 28 1.54 12.21 7.22
C ARG A 28 2.51 11.19 7.85
N LEU A 29 2.76 10.08 7.17
CA LEU A 29 3.57 8.96 7.65
C LEU A 29 5.03 9.02 7.17
N ILE A 30 5.24 9.60 5.99
CA ILE A 30 6.54 9.71 5.35
C ILE A 30 6.84 11.19 5.13
N ASP A 31 7.97 11.64 5.66
CA ASP A 31 8.43 13.01 5.43
C ASP A 31 8.90 13.21 3.99
N GLU A 32 8.94 14.47 3.56
CA GLU A 32 9.27 14.84 2.18
C GLU A 32 10.69 14.45 1.78
N GLN A 33 11.64 14.44 2.73
CA GLN A 33 13.02 14.05 2.45
C GLN A 33 13.10 12.56 2.16
N SER A 34 12.51 11.72 3.03
CA SER A 34 12.41 10.27 2.82
C SER A 34 11.71 9.94 1.50
N MET A 35 10.64 10.67 1.16
CA MET A 35 9.95 10.51 -0.12
C MET A 35 10.85 10.85 -1.31
N THR A 36 11.59 11.96 -1.22
CA THR A 36 12.52 12.38 -2.28
C THR A 36 13.63 11.35 -2.48
N GLU A 37 14.20 10.82 -1.39
CA GLU A 37 15.24 9.79 -1.43
C GLU A 37 14.74 8.50 -2.09
N LEU A 38 13.50 8.07 -1.81
CA LEU A 38 12.91 6.86 -2.42
C LEU A 38 12.77 6.96 -3.95
N PHE A 39 12.53 8.16 -4.47
CA PHE A 39 12.29 8.41 -5.90
C PHE A 39 13.46 9.14 -6.59
N THR A 40 14.63 9.20 -5.94
CA THR A 40 15.87 9.65 -6.57
C THR A 40 16.61 8.43 -7.09
N PHE A 41 16.57 8.25 -8.40
CA PHE A 41 17.20 7.11 -9.08
C PHE A 41 18.56 7.47 -9.65
N ASP A 42 19.50 6.53 -9.58
CA ASP A 42 20.81 6.68 -10.20
C ASP A 42 20.73 6.57 -11.72
N SER A 43 21.74 7.09 -12.43
CA SER A 43 21.79 7.04 -13.90
C SER A 43 21.62 5.61 -14.41
N GLU A 44 22.24 4.63 -13.75
CA GLU A 44 22.18 3.21 -14.13
C GLU A 44 20.76 2.61 -14.09
N GLU A 45 19.90 3.14 -13.22
CA GLU A 45 18.49 2.74 -13.05
C GLU A 45 17.58 3.41 -14.08
N THR A 46 18.04 4.50 -14.70
CA THR A 46 17.31 5.25 -15.74
C THR A 46 17.80 4.99 -17.17
N ASP A 47 18.82 4.14 -17.33
CA ASP A 47 19.47 3.82 -18.62
C ASP A 47 18.51 3.25 -19.69
N SER A 48 17.37 2.69 -19.27
CA SER A 48 16.35 2.15 -20.17
C SER A 48 14.97 2.28 -19.53
N GLU A 49 13.93 2.28 -20.36
CA GLU A 49 12.54 2.34 -19.89
C GLU A 49 12.21 1.19 -18.95
N ASP A 50 12.65 -0.04 -19.26
CA ASP A 50 12.39 -1.22 -18.43
C ASP A 50 13.03 -1.10 -17.03
N LYS A 51 14.29 -0.66 -16.97
CA LYS A 51 14.98 -0.43 -15.69
C LYS A 51 14.31 0.69 -14.88
N PHE A 52 13.91 1.77 -15.56
CA PHE A 52 13.25 2.89 -14.89
C PHE A 52 11.89 2.47 -14.32
N GLN A 53 11.13 1.64 -15.03
CA GLN A 53 9.90 1.05 -14.51
C GLN A 53 10.17 0.14 -13.31
N GLN A 54 11.20 -0.70 -13.36
CA GLN A 54 11.60 -1.55 -12.22
C GLN A 54 11.96 -0.72 -10.98
N ALA A 55 12.75 0.34 -11.14
CA ALA A 55 13.12 1.23 -10.05
C ALA A 55 11.91 1.95 -9.45
N GLN A 56 10.99 2.45 -10.29
CA GLN A 56 9.73 3.02 -9.82
C GLN A 56 8.87 2.03 -9.05
N PHE A 57 8.78 0.78 -9.52
CA PHE A 57 8.02 -0.26 -8.84
C PHE A 57 8.58 -0.58 -7.47
N ASP A 58 9.90 -0.69 -7.36
CA ASP A 58 10.56 -0.95 -6.09
C ASP A 58 10.42 0.24 -5.13
N ALA A 59 10.48 1.48 -5.64
CA ALA A 59 10.21 2.68 -4.84
C ALA A 59 8.77 2.71 -4.29
N LEU A 60 7.76 2.40 -5.12
CA LEU A 60 6.35 2.32 -4.68
C LEU A 60 6.12 1.23 -3.63
N LEU A 61 6.76 0.07 -3.80
CA LEU A 61 6.73 -1.02 -2.84
C LEU A 61 7.34 -0.60 -1.49
N ARG A 62 8.53 -0.01 -1.53
CA ARG A 62 9.23 0.50 -0.33
C ARG A 62 8.44 1.61 0.36
N MET A 63 7.90 2.57 -0.39
CA MET A 63 7.04 3.63 0.13
C MET A 63 5.82 3.04 0.88
N SER A 64 5.12 2.10 0.26
CA SER A 64 3.95 1.46 0.87
C SER A 64 4.31 0.72 2.15
N ALA A 65 5.42 -0.02 2.15
CA ALA A 65 5.92 -0.74 3.32
C ALA A 65 6.34 0.19 4.46
N ILE A 66 7.00 1.30 4.15
CA ILE A 66 7.37 2.32 5.14
C ILE A 66 6.10 2.90 5.75
N ALA A 67 5.15 3.38 4.94
CA ALA A 67 3.91 3.98 5.44
C ALA A 67 3.14 3.01 6.37
N LEU A 68 2.97 1.75 5.96
CA LEU A 68 2.29 0.72 6.76
C LEU A 68 3.00 0.47 8.10
N SER A 69 4.34 0.45 8.11
CA SER A 69 5.14 0.24 9.33
C SER A 69 5.06 1.41 10.32
N GLN A 70 4.73 2.62 9.87
CA GLN A 70 4.64 3.81 10.73
C GLN A 70 3.26 3.98 11.40
N LEU A 71 2.22 3.28 10.92
CA LEU A 71 0.87 3.40 11.45
C LEU A 71 0.77 3.12 12.97
N PRO A 72 1.42 2.09 13.54
CA PRO A 72 1.36 1.85 14.98
C PRO A 72 1.86 3.04 15.81
N ALA A 73 2.93 3.70 15.37
CA ALA A 73 3.46 4.88 16.03
C ALA A 73 2.50 6.07 15.92
N LEU A 74 1.87 6.26 14.76
CA LEU A 74 0.92 7.36 14.55
C LEU A 74 -0.30 7.28 15.49
N PHE A 75 -0.74 6.07 15.83
CA PHE A 75 -1.95 5.85 16.64
C PHE A 75 -1.66 5.38 18.07
N SER A 76 -0.41 5.42 18.54
CA SER A 76 -0.02 4.89 19.86
C SER A 76 -0.78 5.51 21.03
N GLU A 77 -1.17 6.78 20.92
CA GLU A 77 -1.89 7.53 21.94
C GLU A 77 -3.39 7.66 21.66
N SER A 78 -3.90 7.03 20.59
CA SER A 78 -5.30 7.15 20.21
C SER A 78 -6.21 6.21 20.99
N GLU A 79 -7.40 6.69 21.37
CA GLU A 79 -8.50 5.81 21.75
C GLU A 79 -8.82 4.89 20.57
N HIS A 80 -8.98 3.59 20.82
CA HIS A 80 -9.18 2.56 19.79
C HIS A 80 -8.02 2.42 18.78
N SER A 81 -6.77 2.60 19.22
CA SER A 81 -5.55 2.51 18.39
C SER A 81 -5.55 1.30 17.43
N ALA A 82 -5.82 0.09 17.91
CA ALA A 82 -5.85 -1.12 17.09
C ALA A 82 -6.83 -1.03 15.91
N GLN A 83 -8.04 -0.51 16.15
CA GLN A 83 -9.04 -0.33 15.09
C GLN A 83 -8.60 0.74 14.08
N ASN A 84 -8.06 1.85 14.57
CA ASN A 84 -7.59 2.93 13.71
C ASN A 84 -6.40 2.50 12.83
N ILE A 85 -5.48 1.70 13.39
CA ILE A 85 -4.36 1.11 12.65
C ILE A 85 -4.90 0.20 11.55
N ARG A 86 -5.77 -0.78 11.87
CA ARG A 86 -6.32 -1.72 10.87
C ARG A 86 -7.06 -0.99 9.76
N ARG A 87 -7.83 0.03 10.11
CA ARG A 87 -8.53 0.90 9.17
C ARG A 87 -7.57 1.59 8.20
N MET A 88 -6.52 2.24 8.71
CA MET A 88 -5.54 2.90 7.84
C MET A 88 -4.71 1.89 7.03
N GLN A 89 -4.44 0.70 7.56
CA GLN A 89 -3.76 -0.35 6.81
C GLN A 89 -4.58 -0.77 5.58
N ARG A 90 -5.90 -0.91 5.70
CA ARG A 90 -6.79 -1.18 4.55
C ARG A 90 -6.72 -0.08 3.50
N LEU A 91 -6.77 1.20 3.91
CA LEU A 91 -6.65 2.33 2.98
C LEU A 91 -5.31 2.30 2.21
N LEU A 92 -4.20 2.12 2.92
CA LEU A 92 -2.87 2.09 2.30
C LEU A 92 -2.67 0.85 1.41
N LEU A 93 -3.26 -0.30 1.77
CA LEU A 93 -3.23 -1.51 0.94
C LEU A 93 -4.12 -1.37 -0.30
N TRP A 94 -5.26 -0.68 -0.20
CA TRP A 94 -6.05 -0.29 -1.37
C TRP A 94 -5.26 0.64 -2.29
N HIS A 95 -4.55 1.64 -1.74
CA HIS A 95 -3.71 2.53 -2.54
C HIS A 95 -2.59 1.76 -3.25
N PHE A 96 -1.93 0.84 -2.54
CA PHE A 96 -0.96 -0.05 -3.16
C PHE A 96 -1.57 -0.85 -4.31
N TYR A 97 -2.79 -1.35 -4.17
CA TYR A 97 -3.52 -2.05 -5.23
C TYR A 97 -3.91 -1.15 -6.40
N ALA A 98 -4.42 0.05 -6.14
CA ALA A 98 -4.90 0.96 -7.17
C ALA A 98 -3.76 1.58 -8.00
N VAL A 99 -2.68 1.97 -7.33
CA VAL A 99 -1.57 2.72 -7.96
C VAL A 99 -0.49 1.80 -8.49
N SER A 100 -0.30 0.62 -7.90
CA SER A 100 0.80 -0.26 -8.30
C SER A 100 0.39 -1.24 -9.40
N PHE A 101 1.26 -1.44 -10.38
CA PHE A 101 1.22 -2.52 -11.37
C PHE A 101 -0.08 -2.71 -12.17
N LYS A 102 -0.97 -1.71 -12.22
CA LYS A 102 -2.31 -1.83 -12.85
C LYS A 102 -3.10 -3.04 -12.30
N LEU A 103 -2.93 -3.36 -11.02
CA LEU A 103 -3.52 -4.57 -10.43
C LEU A 103 -5.03 -4.62 -10.59
N GLU A 104 -5.71 -3.48 -10.62
CA GLU A 104 -7.16 -3.38 -10.84
C GLU A 104 -7.62 -3.99 -12.18
N GLN A 105 -6.74 -4.07 -13.17
CA GLN A 105 -7.06 -4.70 -14.47
C GLN A 105 -6.94 -6.22 -14.43
N ALA A 106 -6.24 -6.77 -13.44
CA ALA A 106 -5.90 -8.18 -13.34
C ALA A 106 -6.56 -8.88 -12.15
N ILE A 107 -6.87 -8.15 -11.09
CA ILE A 107 -7.37 -8.67 -9.82
C ILE A 107 -8.63 -7.88 -9.45
N ALA A 108 -9.73 -8.58 -9.18
CA ALA A 108 -10.94 -7.95 -8.69
C ALA A 108 -10.74 -7.39 -7.27
N LEU A 109 -11.40 -6.26 -6.97
CA LEU A 109 -11.32 -5.60 -5.66
C LEU A 109 -11.73 -6.54 -4.51
N GLU A 110 -12.77 -7.35 -4.68
CA GLU A 110 -13.20 -8.36 -3.69
C GLU A 110 -12.06 -9.34 -3.35
N THR A 111 -11.37 -9.85 -4.37
CA THR A 111 -10.20 -10.73 -4.20
C THR A 111 -9.10 -10.02 -3.44
N HIS A 112 -8.76 -8.79 -3.84
CA HIS A 112 -7.78 -7.97 -3.14
C HIS A 112 -8.13 -7.80 -1.65
N CYS A 113 -9.36 -7.38 -1.34
CA CYS A 113 -9.82 -7.19 0.03
C CYS A 113 -9.75 -8.49 0.85
N ALA A 114 -10.09 -9.64 0.29
CA ALA A 114 -9.99 -10.92 0.98
C ALA A 114 -8.54 -11.28 1.37
N HIS A 115 -7.59 -11.07 0.45
CA HIS A 115 -6.16 -11.25 0.74
C HIS A 115 -5.65 -10.24 1.78
N VAL A 116 -6.12 -8.99 1.70
CA VAL A 116 -5.80 -7.95 2.69
C VAL A 116 -6.29 -8.34 4.08
N GLU A 117 -7.53 -8.80 4.26
CA GLU A 117 -8.01 -9.20 5.58
C GLU A 117 -7.17 -10.34 6.17
N THR A 118 -6.79 -11.32 5.35
CA THR A 118 -5.91 -12.42 5.76
C THR A 118 -4.54 -11.91 6.20
N LEU A 119 -3.95 -10.96 5.45
CA LEU A 119 -2.68 -10.32 5.80
C LEU A 119 -2.78 -9.51 7.10
N LEU A 120 -3.92 -8.87 7.35
CA LEU A 120 -4.12 -8.01 8.53
C LEU A 120 -4.46 -8.77 9.81
N ASP A 121 -4.79 -10.06 9.73
CA ASP A 121 -4.95 -10.90 10.92
C ASP A 121 -3.61 -11.17 11.63
N GLU A 122 -2.51 -11.20 10.87
CA GLU A 122 -1.14 -11.26 11.37
C GLU A 122 -0.30 -10.15 10.72
N ALA A 123 -0.71 -8.90 10.93
CA ALA A 123 -0.08 -7.75 10.30
C ALA A 123 1.42 -7.65 10.64
N PRO A 124 2.30 -7.43 9.64
CA PRO A 124 3.72 -7.19 9.84
C PRO A 124 4.03 -6.02 10.78
N ASN A 125 5.13 -6.11 11.53
CA ASN A 125 5.47 -5.16 12.59
C ASN A 125 6.50 -4.11 12.17
N ASN A 126 7.23 -4.35 11.08
CA ASN A 126 8.30 -3.46 10.61
C ASN A 126 8.36 -3.42 9.09
N THR A 127 9.12 -2.46 8.57
CA THR A 127 9.24 -2.19 7.13
C THR A 127 9.71 -3.42 6.34
N LEU A 128 10.68 -4.19 6.86
CA LEU A 128 11.22 -5.35 6.14
C LEU A 128 10.18 -6.46 6.00
N GLU A 129 9.44 -6.75 7.07
CA GLU A 129 8.34 -7.71 7.04
C GLU A 129 7.20 -7.24 6.11
N TRP A 130 6.93 -5.94 6.07
CA TRP A 130 5.96 -5.37 5.12
C TRP A 130 6.43 -5.51 3.67
N VAL A 131 7.69 -5.24 3.36
CA VAL A 131 8.25 -5.46 2.01
C VAL A 131 8.08 -6.93 1.60
N ALA A 132 8.43 -7.86 2.48
CA ALA A 132 8.29 -9.30 2.22
C ALA A 132 6.83 -9.69 1.96
N SER A 133 5.90 -9.18 2.77
CA SER A 133 4.47 -9.48 2.67
C SER A 133 3.83 -8.88 1.43
N LEU A 134 4.15 -7.64 1.07
CA LEU A 134 3.68 -7.01 -0.16
C LEU A 134 4.25 -7.71 -1.41
N THR A 135 5.51 -8.14 -1.36
CA THR A 135 6.12 -8.93 -2.43
C THR A 135 5.41 -10.28 -2.61
N ASP A 136 5.09 -10.96 -1.51
CA ASP A 136 4.34 -12.21 -1.55
C ASP A 136 2.91 -11.99 -2.07
N LEU A 137 2.25 -10.89 -1.67
CA LEU A 137 0.94 -10.51 -2.18
C LEU A 137 0.94 -10.33 -3.70
N LEU A 138 1.94 -9.63 -4.26
CA LEU A 138 2.12 -9.49 -5.71
C LEU A 138 2.34 -10.85 -6.40
N ARG A 139 3.11 -11.75 -5.78
CA ARG A 139 3.33 -13.12 -6.29
C ARG A 139 2.03 -13.93 -6.33
N GLN A 140 1.21 -13.80 -5.30
CA GLN A 140 -0.12 -14.43 -5.26
C GLN A 140 -1.01 -13.87 -6.38
N TYR A 141 -1.04 -12.56 -6.58
CA TYR A 141 -1.78 -11.92 -7.68
C TYR A 141 -1.30 -12.37 -9.05
N ALA A 142 0.01 -12.47 -9.29
CA ALA A 142 0.53 -13.02 -10.55
C ALA A 142 0.07 -14.46 -10.80
N THR A 143 -0.07 -15.27 -9.75
CA THR A 143 -0.60 -16.64 -9.84
C THR A 143 -2.10 -16.68 -10.11
N ILE A 144 -2.86 -15.70 -9.63
CA ILE A 144 -4.29 -15.58 -9.89
C ILE A 144 -4.54 -15.10 -11.32
N ALA A 145 -3.83 -14.06 -11.76
CA ALA A 145 -3.99 -13.45 -13.07
C ALA A 145 -3.50 -14.35 -14.24
N SER A 146 -2.70 -15.37 -13.95
CA SER A 146 -2.24 -16.35 -14.93
C SER A 146 -3.18 -17.54 -15.12
N LYS A 147 -4.30 -17.60 -14.37
CA LYS A 147 -5.37 -18.59 -14.52
C LYS A 147 -6.48 -18.04 -15.40
#